data_AF-A0A8T7BK25-F1
#
_entry.id   AF-A0A8T7BK25-F1
#
_cell.length_a   1.000
_cell.length_b   1.000
_cell.length_c   1.000
_cell.angle_alpha   90.00
_cell.angle_beta   90.00
_cell.angle_gamma   90.00
#
_symmetry.space_group_name_H-M   'P 1'
#
loop_
_entity.id
_entity.type
_entity.pdbx_description
1 polymer ?
#
loop_
_entity_poly.entity_id
_entity_poly.type
_entity_poly.pdbx_seq_one_letter_code
_entity_poly.pdbx_strand_id
1 'polypeptide(L)'
;ADANLKVRFSVKAGERMVQVAFLEENYAWEEQVPPRDYSNHHTARIPRNYDYERAYVDPAVSNITISGPFNTEGPGDTASREKIFTCIPGANLSEEACAKQILTRLTRIAWRRPVTETEISPFINLFHRGREEGGRFESGIQVALQGLLVSSEFLFRVYRQPETPSENGLYSLNDLELASRLSFFLWSSIPDEELLAVAEQGRLGDPEELSKQVRRMLTDKRAETLVNNFAEQWLLLRNLPHTSKDYKLFPEFDESLRNDLKTETTLFLGSIFQEDRSILDIFRADYKYINDRLARHYGIPGVIGNRFRRVPVEQDNLKGLLAQGSVLAITAYPNRTSPVLRGKWV
;
A
#
# COMPACT_ATOMS: atom_id res chain seq x y z
N ALA A 1 -27.31 24.61 -2.54
CA ALA A 1 -27.50 23.15 -2.61
C ALA A 1 -27.02 22.45 -1.33
N ASP A 2 -25.88 22.85 -0.74
CA ASP A 2 -25.21 22.01 0.27
C ASP A 2 -25.59 22.25 1.74
N ALA A 3 -26.57 23.13 2.02
CA ALA A 3 -26.93 23.48 3.40
C ALA A 3 -27.39 22.26 4.23
N ASN A 4 -27.96 21.25 3.57
CA ASN A 4 -28.47 20.03 4.20
C ASN A 4 -27.46 18.85 4.20
N LEU A 5 -26.23 19.07 3.74
CA LEU A 5 -25.18 18.03 3.64
C LEU A 5 -24.12 18.15 4.75
N LYS A 6 -24.34 19.02 5.74
CA LYS A 6 -23.47 19.14 6.92
C LYS A 6 -24.00 18.26 8.05
N VAL A 7 -23.33 17.14 8.27
CA VAL A 7 -23.63 16.22 9.38
C VAL A 7 -22.63 16.44 10.51
N ARG A 8 -23.13 16.69 11.72
CA ARG A 8 -22.33 16.65 12.95
C ARG A 8 -22.75 15.44 13.76
N PHE A 9 -21.79 14.59 14.11
CA PHE A 9 -22.02 13.40 14.92
C PHE A 9 -20.92 13.25 15.96
N SER A 10 -21.21 12.48 17.01
CA SER A 10 -20.24 12.09 18.02
C SER A 10 -19.79 10.67 17.73
N VAL A 11 -18.48 10.44 17.75
CA VAL A 11 -17.89 9.11 17.57
C VAL A 11 -16.80 8.90 18.60
N LYS A 12 -16.66 7.67 19.09
CA LYS A 12 -15.53 7.30 19.96
C LYS A 12 -14.22 7.50 19.20
N ALA A 13 -13.23 8.06 19.88
CA ALA A 13 -11.87 8.21 19.37
C ALA A 13 -11.32 6.89 18.79
N GLY A 14 -10.38 7.02 17.85
CA GLY A 14 -9.75 5.90 17.13
C GLY A 14 -10.06 5.88 15.64
N GLU A 15 -9.54 4.87 14.94
CA GLU A 15 -9.74 4.67 13.51
C GLU A 15 -11.19 4.25 13.22
N ARG A 16 -11.80 4.92 12.23
CA ARG A 16 -13.20 4.71 11.81
C ARG A 16 -13.29 4.79 10.29
N MET A 17 -14.08 3.90 9.70
CA MET A 17 -14.46 3.99 8.30
C MET A 17 -15.63 4.96 8.16
N VAL A 18 -15.53 5.90 7.22
CA VAL A 18 -16.61 6.81 6.83
C VAL A 18 -16.97 6.50 5.39
N GLN A 19 -18.25 6.25 5.12
CA GLN A 19 -18.77 5.98 3.78
C GLN A 19 -19.88 6.97 3.46
N VAL A 20 -19.89 7.46 2.22
CA VAL A 20 -20.95 8.28 1.65
C VAL A 20 -21.52 7.52 0.47
N ALA A 21 -22.84 7.38 0.42
CA ALA A 21 -23.55 6.70 -0.65
C ALA A 21 -24.84 7.46 -0.95
N PHE A 22 -25.27 7.42 -2.20
CA PHE A 22 -26.64 7.78 -2.55
C PHE A 22 -27.55 6.63 -2.11
N LEU A 23 -28.61 6.95 -1.37
CA LEU A 23 -29.64 5.97 -1.07
C LEU A 23 -30.40 5.67 -2.37
N GLU A 24 -30.60 4.39 -2.65
CA GLU A 24 -31.35 3.94 -3.81
C GLU A 24 -32.84 4.25 -3.59
N GLU A 25 -33.30 5.42 -4.07
CA GLU A 25 -34.71 5.84 -3.91
C GLU A 25 -35.56 5.59 -5.16
N ASN A 26 -34.97 5.14 -6.28
CA ASN A 26 -35.68 5.05 -7.54
C ASN A 26 -35.08 4.03 -8.51
N TYR A 27 -36.00 3.35 -9.21
CA TYR A 27 -35.89 2.42 -10.35
C TYR A 27 -35.11 2.99 -11.57
N ALA A 28 -34.01 3.69 -11.36
CA ALA A 28 -33.08 3.97 -12.43
C ALA A 28 -32.55 2.63 -12.90
N TRP A 29 -32.79 2.30 -14.17
CA TRP A 29 -32.14 1.15 -14.80
C TRP A 29 -30.65 1.27 -14.50
N GLU A 30 -30.07 0.22 -13.92
CA GLU A 30 -28.63 0.05 -13.90
C GLU A 30 -28.23 0.05 -15.37
N GLU A 31 -27.77 1.21 -15.84
CA GLU A 31 -27.71 1.53 -17.24
C GLU A 31 -26.77 0.49 -17.86
N GLN A 32 -27.29 -0.37 -18.76
CA GLN A 32 -26.48 -1.33 -19.52
C GLN A 32 -25.48 -0.63 -20.45
N VAL A 33 -25.51 0.71 -20.45
CA VAL A 33 -24.52 1.59 -21.03
C VAL A 33 -23.79 2.21 -19.84
N PRO A 34 -22.45 2.05 -19.71
CA PRO A 34 -21.73 2.72 -18.62
C PRO A 34 -21.99 4.22 -18.67
N PRO A 35 -21.99 4.91 -17.51
CA PRO A 35 -22.10 6.35 -17.46
C PRO A 35 -21.13 6.95 -18.45
N ARG A 36 -21.60 7.89 -19.28
CA ARG A 36 -20.72 8.64 -20.19
C ARG A 36 -19.53 9.11 -19.37
N ASP A 37 -18.35 8.64 -19.74
CA ASP A 37 -17.11 8.98 -19.07
C ASP A 37 -16.85 10.49 -19.25
N TYR A 38 -17.37 11.27 -18.31
CA TYR A 38 -17.09 12.68 -18.16
C TYR A 38 -15.81 12.88 -17.32
N SER A 39 -15.00 11.85 -17.01
CA SER A 39 -13.77 11.98 -16.20
C SER A 39 -12.73 12.94 -16.79
N ASN A 40 -12.86 13.33 -18.06
CA ASN A 40 -12.08 14.42 -18.63
C ASN A 40 -12.39 15.81 -18.03
N HIS A 41 -13.36 15.97 -17.13
CA HIS A 41 -13.69 17.29 -16.56
C HIS A 41 -12.62 17.85 -15.62
N HIS A 42 -11.67 17.04 -15.14
CA HIS A 42 -10.58 17.57 -14.29
C HIS A 42 -9.42 18.19 -15.08
N THR A 43 -9.31 17.95 -16.39
CA THR A 43 -8.23 18.52 -17.23
C THR A 43 -8.70 19.11 -18.57
N ALA A 44 -9.94 18.84 -19.01
CA ALA A 44 -10.50 19.52 -20.16
C ALA A 44 -10.96 20.92 -19.76
N ARG A 45 -10.21 21.94 -20.19
CA ARG A 45 -10.78 23.27 -20.43
C ARG A 45 -11.98 23.09 -21.36
N ILE A 46 -13.18 23.05 -20.80
CA ILE A 46 -14.42 23.02 -21.58
C ILE A 46 -14.44 24.33 -22.40
N PRO A 47 -14.49 24.26 -23.75
CA PRO A 47 -14.70 25.45 -24.56
C PRO A 47 -16.02 26.11 -24.12
N ARG A 48 -16.01 27.43 -23.89
CA ARG A 48 -17.15 28.23 -23.36
C ARG A 48 -18.46 28.16 -24.16
N ASN A 49 -18.53 27.34 -25.22
CA ASN A 49 -19.62 27.32 -26.18
C ASN A 49 -20.46 26.02 -26.14
N TYR A 50 -20.34 25.20 -25.09
CA TYR A 50 -21.30 24.09 -24.89
C TYR A 50 -22.45 24.54 -24.00
N ASP A 51 -23.64 24.41 -24.56
CA ASP A 51 -24.93 24.72 -23.96
C ASP A 51 -25.15 23.88 -22.69
N TYR A 52 -25.20 24.55 -21.53
CA TYR A 52 -25.26 23.92 -20.20
C TYR A 52 -26.55 23.09 -19.98
N GLU A 53 -27.58 23.29 -20.80
CA GLU A 53 -28.92 22.76 -20.53
C GLU A 53 -29.13 21.27 -20.90
N ARG A 54 -28.15 20.59 -21.52
CA ARG A 54 -28.30 19.19 -21.99
C ARG A 54 -27.30 18.18 -21.43
N ALA A 55 -26.41 18.60 -20.52
CA ALA A 55 -25.60 17.65 -19.79
C ALA A 55 -26.44 17.08 -18.63
N TYR A 56 -27.05 15.92 -18.85
CA TYR A 56 -27.47 15.06 -17.74
C TYR A 56 -26.18 14.66 -17.00
N VAL A 57 -25.87 15.38 -15.94
CA VAL A 57 -24.79 15.01 -15.02
C VAL A 57 -25.43 14.13 -13.97
N ASP A 58 -25.06 12.86 -13.94
CA ASP A 58 -25.48 11.99 -12.85
C ASP A 58 -25.04 12.59 -11.51
N PRO A 59 -25.84 12.46 -10.44
CA PRO A 59 -25.44 12.92 -9.12
C PRO A 59 -24.11 12.29 -8.72
N ALA A 60 -23.11 13.11 -8.42
CA ALA A 60 -21.78 12.66 -8.03
C ALA A 60 -21.29 13.40 -6.78
N VAL A 61 -20.54 12.70 -5.93
CA VAL A 61 -19.87 13.30 -4.77
C VAL A 61 -18.57 13.95 -5.25
N SER A 62 -18.52 15.28 -5.26
CA SER A 62 -17.31 16.00 -5.68
C SER A 62 -16.20 16.00 -4.62
N ASN A 63 -16.54 16.26 -3.35
CA ASN A 63 -15.59 16.21 -2.24
C ASN A 63 -16.30 15.88 -0.92
N ILE A 64 -15.53 15.35 0.03
CA ILE A 64 -15.95 15.16 1.41
C ILE A 64 -14.88 15.82 2.27
N THR A 65 -15.29 16.75 3.13
CA THR A 65 -14.39 17.40 4.09
C THR A 65 -14.77 16.97 5.50
N ILE A 66 -13.84 16.29 6.18
CA ILE A 66 -13.99 15.97 7.61
C ILE A 66 -13.20 17.02 8.40
N SER A 67 -13.86 17.68 9.34
CA SER A 67 -13.25 18.67 10.23
C SER A 67 -13.51 18.32 11.68
N GLY A 68 -12.53 18.57 12.54
CA GLY A 68 -12.51 18.17 13.95
C GLY A 68 -11.27 17.32 14.28
N PRO A 69 -11.21 16.69 15.47
CA PRO A 69 -12.17 16.81 16.57
C PRO A 69 -12.27 18.24 17.13
N PHE A 70 -13.48 18.67 17.49
CA PHE A 70 -13.74 19.95 18.15
C PHE A 70 -13.73 19.72 19.67
N ASN A 71 -12.98 20.53 20.43
CA ASN A 71 -12.76 20.40 21.89
C ASN A 71 -11.85 19.23 22.30
N THR A 72 -10.62 19.17 21.80
CA THR A 72 -9.63 18.18 22.23
C THR A 72 -9.06 18.51 23.61
N GLU A 73 -9.15 17.59 24.56
CA GLU A 73 -8.51 17.70 25.89
C GLU A 73 -7.03 17.28 25.88
N GLY A 74 -6.56 16.70 24.79
CA GLY A 74 -5.19 16.27 24.61
C GLY A 74 -5.03 15.28 23.45
N PRO A 75 -3.82 14.73 23.27
CA PRO A 75 -3.53 13.76 22.22
C PRO A 75 -4.19 12.38 22.42
N GLY A 76 -4.73 12.11 23.62
CA GLY A 76 -5.40 10.85 23.96
C GLY A 76 -4.46 9.63 23.98
N ASP A 77 -5.03 8.44 24.16
CA ASP A 77 -4.32 7.16 24.03
C ASP A 77 -4.59 6.58 22.64
N THR A 78 -3.53 6.55 21.82
CA THR A 78 -3.58 6.04 20.46
C THR A 78 -2.63 4.85 20.32
N ALA A 79 -2.92 3.93 19.41
CA ALA A 79 -2.04 2.80 19.12
C ALA A 79 -0.61 3.23 18.78
N SER A 80 -0.43 4.41 18.15
CA SER A 80 0.89 4.98 17.89
C SER A 80 1.60 5.45 19.17
N ARG A 81 0.88 6.08 20.10
CA ARG A 81 1.43 6.49 21.40
C ARG A 81 1.84 5.27 22.22
N GLU A 82 1.02 4.21 22.26
CA GLU A 82 1.37 2.95 22.94
C GLU A 82 2.65 2.32 22.38
N LYS A 83 2.89 2.44 21.07
CA LYS A 83 4.12 1.95 20.42
C LYS A 83 5.36 2.80 20.72
N ILE A 84 5.19 4.09 20.98
CA ILE A 84 6.27 5.05 21.25
C ILE A 84 6.59 5.09 22.76
N PHE A 85 5.59 5.34 23.59
CA PHE A 85 5.72 5.57 25.02
C PHE A 85 5.65 4.26 25.80
N THR A 86 6.73 3.48 25.77
CA THR A 86 6.84 2.20 26.50
C THR A 86 7.02 2.35 28.01
N CYS A 87 7.27 3.57 28.48
CA CYS A 87 7.31 3.96 29.88
C CYS A 87 6.70 5.36 30.04
N ILE A 88 6.32 5.68 31.27
CA ILE A 88 5.89 7.01 31.67
C ILE A 88 6.76 7.42 32.88
N PRO A 89 7.33 8.62 32.90
CA PRO A 89 8.12 9.08 34.04
C PRO A 89 7.27 9.17 35.31
N GLY A 90 7.88 8.88 36.45
CA GLY A 90 7.21 8.86 37.75
C GLY A 90 8.19 8.78 38.91
N ALA A 91 7.71 8.45 40.11
CA ALA A 91 8.51 8.50 41.33
C ALA A 91 9.79 7.63 41.28
N ASN A 92 9.76 6.52 40.54
CA ASN A 92 10.87 5.55 40.45
C ASN A 92 11.62 5.61 39.11
N LEU A 93 11.23 6.49 38.18
CA LEU A 93 11.82 6.58 36.84
C LEU A 93 11.89 8.03 36.40
N SER A 94 13.10 8.57 36.30
CA SER A 94 13.31 9.95 35.86
C SER A 94 12.86 10.13 34.40
N GLU A 95 12.51 11.37 34.04
CA GLU A 95 12.19 11.72 32.64
C GLU A 95 13.31 11.30 31.69
N GLU A 96 14.56 11.59 32.05
CA GLU A 96 15.72 11.24 31.22
C GLU A 96 15.90 9.74 31.06
N ALA A 97 15.74 8.95 32.13
CA ALA A 97 15.85 7.50 32.06
C ALA A 97 14.75 6.89 31.17
N CYS A 98 13.51 7.36 31.31
CA CYS A 98 12.41 6.91 30.45
C CYS A 98 12.63 7.35 28.99
N ALA A 99 13.08 8.59 28.75
CA ALA A 99 13.41 9.07 27.42
C ALA A 99 14.51 8.23 26.76
N LYS A 100 15.58 7.90 27.50
CA LYS A 100 16.66 7.02 27.02
C LYS A 100 16.12 5.66 26.64
N GLN A 101 15.28 5.03 27.46
CA GLN A 101 14.67 3.74 27.13
C GLN A 101 13.84 3.79 25.84
N ILE A 102 12.97 4.80 25.70
CA ILE A 102 12.12 4.99 24.51
C ILE A 102 13.00 5.20 23.27
N LEU A 103 13.95 6.13 23.34
CA LEU A 103 14.79 6.50 22.20
C LEU A 103 15.73 5.37 21.79
N THR A 104 16.34 4.65 22.74
CA THR A 104 17.15 3.46 22.43
C THR A 104 16.33 2.43 21.65
N ARG A 105 15.11 2.14 22.10
CA ARG A 105 14.24 1.18 21.41
C ARG A 105 13.85 1.67 20.02
N LEU A 106 13.39 2.91 19.88
CA LEU A 106 12.96 3.45 18.60
C LEU A 106 14.11 3.56 17.61
N THR A 107 15.29 4.01 18.04
CA THR A 107 16.47 4.09 17.18
C THR A 107 16.93 2.70 16.74
N ARG A 108 16.95 1.70 17.64
CA ARG A 108 17.25 0.31 17.27
C ARG A 108 16.34 -0.20 16.15
N ILE A 109 15.04 0.05 16.28
CA ILE A 109 14.03 -0.36 15.29
C ILE A 109 14.20 0.42 13.98
N ALA A 110 14.37 1.74 14.07
CA ALA A 110 14.48 2.64 12.91
C ALA A 110 15.74 2.39 12.09
N TRP A 111 16.87 2.17 12.76
CA TRP A 111 18.17 1.90 12.14
C TRP A 111 18.37 0.41 11.86
N ARG A 112 17.51 -0.44 12.42
CA ARG A 112 17.44 -1.89 12.15
C ARG A 112 18.70 -2.62 12.62
N ARG A 113 19.27 -2.14 13.73
CA ARG A 113 20.48 -2.66 14.37
C ARG A 113 20.58 -2.21 15.83
N PRO A 114 21.37 -2.89 16.66
CA PRO A 114 21.77 -2.38 17.96
C PRO A 114 22.40 -0.99 17.85
N VAL A 115 22.16 -0.18 18.89
CA VAL A 115 22.59 1.20 19.00
C VAL A 115 23.46 1.37 20.25
N THR A 116 24.51 2.18 20.13
CA THR A 116 25.40 2.48 21.26
C THR A 116 24.89 3.67 22.07
N GLU A 117 25.39 3.84 23.29
CA GLU A 117 25.06 5.03 24.09
C GLU A 117 25.47 6.33 23.38
N THR A 118 26.62 6.33 22.71
CA THR A 118 27.13 7.49 21.96
C THR A 118 26.22 7.87 20.78
N GLU A 119 25.55 6.91 20.16
CA GLU A 119 24.58 7.13 19.09
C GLU A 119 23.24 7.69 19.63
N ILE A 120 22.92 7.43 20.89
CA ILE A 120 21.68 7.90 21.54
C ILE A 120 21.83 9.31 22.13
N SER A 121 23.02 9.69 22.58
CA SER A 121 23.29 11.02 23.18
C SER A 121 22.77 12.21 22.36
N PRO A 122 22.92 12.27 21.01
CA PRO A 122 22.36 13.37 20.22
C PRO A 122 20.83 13.47 20.32
N PHE A 123 20.13 12.34 20.40
CA PHE A 123 18.67 12.31 20.56
C PHE A 123 18.24 12.71 21.97
N ILE A 124 19.04 12.42 22.99
CA ILE A 124 18.82 12.93 24.35
C ILE A 124 18.96 14.44 24.40
N ASN A 125 19.96 15.01 23.72
CA ASN A 125 20.10 16.47 23.61
C ASN A 125 18.92 17.12 22.87
N LEU A 126 18.37 16.45 21.85
CA LEU A 126 17.13 16.89 21.20
C LEU A 126 15.93 16.80 22.14
N PHE A 127 15.85 15.75 22.96
CA PHE A 127 14.83 15.60 23.99
C PHE A 127 14.86 16.75 24.99
N HIS A 128 16.03 17.11 25.54
CA HIS A 128 16.15 18.24 26.47
C HIS A 128 15.67 19.56 25.85
N ARG A 129 16.07 19.86 24.61
CA ARG A 129 15.59 21.06 23.89
C ARG A 129 14.08 21.07 23.71
N GLY A 130 13.49 19.96 23.23
CA GLY A 130 12.04 19.88 23.07
C GLY A 130 11.29 19.94 24.40
N ARG A 131 11.90 19.46 25.49
CA ARG A 131 11.35 19.52 26.84
C ARG A 131 11.36 20.94 27.42
N GLU A 132 12.43 21.69 27.17
CA GLU A 132 12.57 23.10 27.55
C GLU A 132 11.60 23.99 26.77
N GLU A 133 11.52 23.84 25.45
CA GLU A 133 10.67 24.66 24.58
C GLU A 133 9.18 24.33 24.73
N GLY A 134 8.83 23.05 24.82
CA GLY A 134 7.43 22.58 24.82
C GLY A 134 6.84 22.34 26.21
N GLY A 135 7.64 22.39 27.27
CA GLY A 135 7.19 22.31 28.67
C GLY A 135 6.64 20.96 29.12
N ARG A 136 6.67 19.91 28.28
CA ARG A 136 6.15 18.57 28.57
C ARG A 136 7.10 17.46 28.11
N PHE A 137 7.04 16.31 28.77
CA PHE A 137 7.83 15.13 28.42
C PHE A 137 7.65 14.71 26.95
N GLU A 138 6.40 14.70 26.48
CA GLU A 138 6.09 14.30 25.10
C GLU A 138 6.64 15.27 24.06
N SER A 139 6.76 16.56 24.38
CA SER A 139 7.39 17.55 23.49
C SER A 139 8.87 17.24 23.28
N GLY A 140 9.57 16.81 24.33
CA GLY A 140 10.95 16.32 24.22
C GLY A 140 11.05 15.10 23.31
N ILE A 141 10.21 14.09 23.54
CA ILE A 141 10.20 12.86 22.71
C ILE A 141 9.86 13.19 21.25
N GLN A 142 8.93 14.12 21.02
CA GLN A 142 8.57 14.55 19.67
C GLN A 142 9.76 15.14 18.91
N VAL A 143 10.53 16.06 19.52
CA VAL A 143 11.70 16.67 18.88
C VAL A 143 12.82 15.65 18.65
N ALA A 144 13.05 14.76 19.61
CA ALA A 144 14.00 13.66 19.44
C ALA A 144 13.60 12.71 18.29
N LEU A 145 12.32 12.36 18.19
CA LEU A 145 11.78 11.53 17.11
C LEU A 145 11.87 12.21 15.75
N GLN A 146 11.64 13.52 15.67
CA GLN A 146 11.87 14.28 14.44
C GLN A 146 13.33 14.15 13.98
N GLY A 147 14.28 14.30 14.90
CA GLY A 147 15.70 14.10 14.60
C GLY A 147 16.01 12.68 14.12
N LEU A 148 15.39 11.67 14.73
CA LEU A 148 15.54 10.27 14.31
C LEU A 148 15.03 10.04 12.88
N LEU A 149 13.86 10.58 12.55
CA LEU A 149 13.21 10.39 11.25
C LEU A 149 13.90 11.14 10.09
N VAL A 150 14.81 12.07 10.39
CA VAL A 150 15.64 12.75 9.39
C VAL A 150 17.09 12.28 9.40
N SER A 151 17.44 11.27 10.21
CA SER A 151 18.80 10.76 10.27
C SER A 151 19.17 9.97 9.01
N SER A 152 20.43 10.04 8.60
CA SER A 152 20.93 9.30 7.44
C SER A 152 20.73 7.79 7.58
N GLU A 153 20.98 7.22 8.76
CA GLU A 153 20.80 5.80 9.07
C GLU A 153 19.33 5.35 8.96
N PHE A 154 18.36 6.25 9.12
CA PHE A 154 16.95 5.96 8.90
C PHE A 154 16.59 6.09 7.42
N LEU A 155 16.93 7.22 6.80
CA LEU A 155 16.58 7.59 5.42
C LEU A 155 17.23 6.67 4.37
N PHE A 156 18.45 6.22 4.64
CA PHE A 156 19.23 5.37 3.74
C PHE A 156 19.37 3.96 4.32
N ARG A 157 19.35 2.97 3.42
CA ARG A 157 19.75 1.59 3.72
C ARG A 157 21.14 1.40 3.14
N VAL A 158 22.15 1.57 3.97
CA VAL A 158 23.56 1.43 3.58
C VAL A 158 24.03 0.02 3.95
N TYR A 159 24.54 -0.71 2.97
CA TYR A 159 25.25 -1.97 3.19
C TYR A 159 26.74 -1.66 3.27
N ARG A 160 27.37 -2.03 4.39
CA ARG A 160 28.78 -1.70 4.62
C ARG A 160 29.64 -2.74 3.90
N GLN A 161 30.49 -2.26 3.00
CA GLN A 161 31.55 -3.11 2.46
C GLN A 161 32.48 -3.55 3.59
N PRO A 162 32.86 -4.83 3.66
CA PRO A 162 33.90 -5.26 4.57
C PRO A 162 35.23 -4.55 4.23
N GLU A 163 36.04 -4.30 5.27
CA GLU A 163 37.34 -3.61 5.13
C GLU A 163 38.28 -4.32 4.15
N THR A 164 38.12 -5.64 4.01
CA THR A 164 38.86 -6.47 3.05
C THR A 164 37.86 -7.13 2.09
N PRO A 165 37.59 -6.54 0.91
CA PRO A 165 36.74 -7.15 -0.11
C PRO A 165 37.39 -8.44 -0.64
N SER A 166 36.57 -9.39 -1.09
CA SER A 166 37.09 -10.53 -1.85
C SER A 166 37.67 -10.06 -3.19
N GLU A 167 38.55 -10.86 -3.81
CA GLU A 167 39.18 -10.54 -5.10
C GLU A 167 38.17 -10.23 -6.22
N ASN A 168 36.94 -10.78 -6.12
CA ASN A 168 35.88 -10.59 -7.10
C ASN A 168 34.93 -9.43 -6.73
N GLY A 169 35.20 -8.69 -5.65
CA GLY A 169 34.35 -7.61 -5.13
C GLY A 169 33.03 -8.07 -4.51
N LEU A 170 32.80 -9.37 -4.41
CA LEU A 170 31.60 -9.96 -3.80
C LEU A 170 31.79 -10.10 -2.29
N TYR A 171 30.77 -9.74 -1.52
CA TYR A 171 30.74 -9.97 -0.09
C TYR A 171 29.34 -10.37 0.35
N SER A 172 29.29 -11.17 1.42
CA SER A 172 28.05 -11.60 2.03
C SER A 172 27.52 -10.49 2.93
N LEU A 173 26.21 -10.29 2.92
CA LEU A 173 25.56 -9.40 3.88
C LEU A 173 25.67 -10.01 5.27
N ASN A 174 25.85 -9.16 6.29
CA ASN A 174 25.66 -9.62 7.67
C ASN A 174 24.17 -9.84 7.96
N ASP A 175 23.86 -10.50 9.07
CA ASP A 175 22.48 -10.86 9.42
C ASP A 175 21.54 -9.66 9.57
N LEU A 176 22.01 -8.53 10.09
CA LEU A 176 21.20 -7.31 10.23
C LEU A 176 20.88 -6.69 8.86
N GLU A 177 21.87 -6.68 7.98
CA GLU A 177 21.71 -6.27 6.59
C GLU A 177 20.77 -7.20 5.82
N LEU A 178 20.88 -8.52 6.04
CA LEU A 178 20.00 -9.53 5.47
C LEU A 178 18.56 -9.35 5.95
N ALA A 179 18.34 -9.14 7.25
CA ALA A 179 17.02 -8.84 7.82
C ALA A 179 16.41 -7.57 7.22
N SER A 180 17.19 -6.51 7.10
CA SER A 180 16.78 -5.25 6.47
C SER A 180 16.43 -5.47 5.00
N ARG A 181 17.28 -6.19 4.24
CA ARG A 181 17.01 -6.48 2.82
C ARG A 181 15.75 -7.31 2.65
N LEU A 182 15.56 -8.34 3.47
CA LEU A 182 14.43 -9.25 3.42
C LEU A 182 13.10 -8.55 3.75
N SER A 183 13.06 -7.78 4.84
CA SER A 183 11.88 -7.04 5.27
C SER A 183 11.42 -6.01 4.24
N PHE A 184 12.33 -5.26 3.64
CA PHE A 184 11.93 -4.33 2.59
C PHE A 184 11.57 -5.01 1.27
N PHE A 185 12.14 -6.18 0.99
CA PHE A 185 11.77 -6.96 -0.17
C PHE A 185 10.35 -7.52 -0.03
N LEU A 186 10.03 -8.18 1.08
CA LEU A 186 8.74 -8.85 1.30
C LEU A 186 7.63 -7.91 1.79
N TRP A 187 7.96 -6.93 2.65
CA TRP A 187 6.98 -6.09 3.34
C TRP A 187 7.04 -4.61 2.95
N SER A 188 8.03 -4.19 2.15
CA SER A 188 8.29 -2.77 1.88
C SER A 188 8.35 -1.92 3.16
N SER A 189 8.82 -2.53 4.25
CA SER A 189 8.83 -1.96 5.60
C SER A 189 10.04 -2.48 6.38
N ILE A 190 10.25 -1.93 7.57
CA ILE A 190 11.30 -2.36 8.49
C ILE A 190 11.06 -3.79 9.00
N PRO A 191 12.12 -4.52 9.42
CA PRO A 191 11.97 -5.83 10.07
C PRO A 191 11.15 -5.68 11.35
N ASP A 192 10.38 -6.71 11.68
CA ASP A 192 9.73 -6.80 12.98
C ASP A 192 10.70 -7.29 14.06
N GLU A 193 10.25 -7.29 15.30
CA GLU A 193 11.09 -7.63 16.45
C GLU A 193 11.66 -9.05 16.36
N GLU A 194 10.86 -10.02 15.88
CA GLU A 194 11.32 -11.40 15.73
C GLU A 194 12.48 -11.51 14.72
N LEU A 195 12.32 -10.92 13.53
CA LEU A 195 13.35 -10.96 12.50
C LEU A 195 14.62 -10.23 12.94
N LEU A 196 14.46 -9.06 13.57
CA LEU A 196 15.59 -8.29 14.07
C LEU A 196 16.32 -9.03 15.20
N ALA A 197 15.60 -9.65 16.13
CA ALA A 197 16.22 -10.41 17.22
C ALA A 197 16.99 -11.66 16.73
N VAL A 198 16.45 -12.38 15.74
CA VAL A 198 17.17 -13.51 15.11
C VAL A 198 18.45 -13.04 14.43
N ALA A 199 18.39 -11.89 13.75
CA ALA A 199 19.55 -11.29 13.11
C ALA A 199 20.61 -10.78 14.10
N GLU A 200 20.19 -10.17 15.21
CA GLU A 200 21.10 -9.75 16.29
C GLU A 200 21.82 -10.92 16.95
N GLN A 201 21.22 -12.11 16.93
CA GLN A 201 21.82 -13.35 17.42
C GLN A 201 22.76 -14.01 16.41
N GLY A 202 22.88 -13.49 15.19
CA GLY A 202 23.71 -14.08 14.14
C GLY A 202 23.20 -15.43 13.62
N ARG A 203 21.88 -15.68 13.72
CA ARG A 203 21.25 -16.94 13.29
C ARG A 203 20.51 -16.85 11.96
N LEU A 204 20.31 -15.65 11.41
CA LEU A 204 19.55 -15.47 10.17
C LEU A 204 20.31 -15.94 8.93
N GLY A 205 21.65 -16.00 9.00
CA GLY A 205 22.47 -16.58 7.94
C GLY A 205 22.30 -18.10 7.77
N ASP A 206 21.74 -18.79 8.76
CA ASP A 206 21.44 -20.22 8.67
C ASP A 206 20.28 -20.49 7.68
N PRO A 207 20.44 -21.39 6.69
CA PRO A 207 19.41 -21.64 5.69
C PRO A 207 18.05 -22.11 6.24
N GLU A 208 18.03 -22.86 7.34
CA GLU A 208 16.78 -23.35 7.93
C GLU A 208 16.04 -22.23 8.64
N GLU A 209 16.75 -21.42 9.45
CA GLU A 209 16.14 -20.26 10.12
C GLU A 209 15.72 -19.18 9.10
N LEU A 210 16.51 -18.94 8.06
CA LEU A 210 16.13 -18.04 6.96
C LEU A 210 14.83 -18.49 6.28
N SER A 211 14.75 -19.77 5.90
CA SER A 211 13.55 -20.34 5.26
C SER A 211 12.32 -20.23 6.16
N LYS A 212 12.49 -20.50 7.46
CA LYS A 212 11.43 -20.34 8.47
C LYS A 212 10.95 -18.89 8.57
N GLN A 213 11.86 -17.92 8.65
CA GLN A 213 11.49 -16.50 8.71
C GLN A 213 10.82 -16.03 7.42
N VAL A 214 11.31 -16.43 6.25
CA VAL A 214 10.68 -16.11 4.96
C VAL A 214 9.23 -16.61 4.91
N ARG A 215 8.99 -17.88 5.26
CA ARG A 215 7.64 -18.46 5.28
C ARG A 215 6.71 -17.71 6.23
N ARG A 216 7.16 -17.42 7.45
CA ARG A 216 6.41 -16.61 8.42
C ARG A 216 6.05 -15.25 7.82
N MET A 217 7.03 -14.57 7.22
CA MET A 217 6.82 -13.24 6.65
C MET A 217 5.83 -13.24 5.49
N LEU A 218 5.83 -14.28 4.66
CA LEU A 218 4.87 -14.43 3.56
C LEU A 218 3.42 -14.63 4.03
N THR A 219 3.21 -15.11 5.26
CA THR A 219 1.85 -15.24 5.85
C THR A 219 1.33 -13.95 6.50
N ASP A 220 2.19 -12.95 6.71
CA ASP A 220 1.81 -11.66 7.27
C ASP A 220 1.13 -10.79 6.19
N LYS A 221 0.09 -10.03 6.56
CA LYS A 221 -0.63 -9.14 5.64
C LYS A 221 0.28 -8.14 4.92
N ARG A 222 1.40 -7.75 5.52
CA ARG A 222 2.39 -6.86 4.89
C ARG A 222 2.99 -7.46 3.62
N ALA A 223 2.96 -8.78 3.44
CA ALA A 223 3.41 -9.45 2.22
C ALA A 223 2.55 -9.10 0.99
N GLU A 224 1.35 -8.55 1.16
CA GLU A 224 0.55 -8.00 0.06
C GLU A 224 1.31 -6.92 -0.74
N THR A 225 2.32 -6.29 -0.15
CA THR A 225 3.19 -5.33 -0.85
C THR A 225 4.00 -5.96 -1.99
N LEU A 226 4.27 -7.27 -1.99
CA LEU A 226 4.85 -7.96 -3.14
C LEU A 226 3.97 -7.83 -4.38
N VAL A 227 2.66 -7.83 -4.19
CA VAL A 227 1.73 -7.60 -5.29
C VAL A 227 1.65 -6.11 -5.61
N ASN A 228 1.32 -5.30 -4.61
CA ASN A 228 1.00 -3.88 -4.83
C ASN A 228 2.20 -3.03 -5.27
N ASN A 229 3.42 -3.44 -4.90
CA ASN A 229 4.64 -2.75 -5.32
C ASN A 229 5.34 -3.47 -6.47
N PHE A 230 5.71 -4.75 -6.29
CA PHE A 230 6.49 -5.44 -7.29
C PHE A 230 5.67 -5.80 -8.52
N ALA A 231 4.52 -6.47 -8.36
CA ALA A 231 3.72 -6.88 -9.52
C ALA A 231 3.12 -5.68 -10.28
N GLU A 232 2.59 -4.68 -9.58
CA GLU A 232 2.06 -3.49 -10.27
C GLU A 232 3.13 -2.72 -11.06
N GLN A 233 4.37 -2.70 -10.57
CA GLN A 233 5.47 -2.05 -11.27
C GLN A 233 5.99 -2.91 -12.43
N TRP A 234 6.17 -4.22 -12.20
CA TRP A 234 6.60 -5.17 -13.22
C TRP A 234 5.64 -5.19 -14.41
N LEU A 235 4.34 -5.25 -14.14
CA LEU A 235 3.30 -5.35 -15.16
C LEU A 235 2.78 -3.98 -15.63
N LEU A 236 3.35 -2.88 -15.13
CA LEU A 236 2.94 -1.50 -15.42
C LEU A 236 1.45 -1.23 -15.12
N LEU A 237 0.84 -1.94 -14.17
CA LEU A 237 -0.57 -1.77 -13.79
C LEU A 237 -0.88 -0.36 -13.29
N ARG A 238 0.13 0.36 -12.80
CA ARG A 238 0.02 1.78 -12.42
C ARG A 238 -0.35 2.70 -13.59
N ASN A 239 -0.13 2.24 -14.83
CA ASN A 239 -0.51 2.97 -16.03
C ASN A 239 -1.95 2.66 -16.48
N LEU A 240 -2.60 1.65 -15.89
CA LEU A 240 -3.95 1.25 -16.29
C LEU A 240 -4.98 2.38 -16.14
N PRO A 241 -4.99 3.20 -15.06
CA PRO A 241 -5.88 4.36 -14.95
C PRO A 241 -5.68 5.39 -16.06
N HIS A 242 -4.49 5.46 -16.63
CA HIS A 242 -4.14 6.38 -17.74
C HIS A 242 -4.28 5.74 -19.12
N THR A 243 -4.62 4.45 -19.18
CA THR A 243 -4.86 3.75 -20.44
C THR A 243 -6.24 4.17 -20.94
N SER A 244 -6.29 4.81 -22.11
CA SER A 244 -7.54 5.17 -22.79
C SER A 244 -7.80 4.23 -23.96
N LYS A 245 -9.08 3.91 -24.18
CA LYS A 245 -9.58 3.21 -25.37
C LYS A 245 -10.52 4.13 -26.12
N ASP A 246 -10.67 3.89 -27.42
CA ASP A 246 -11.64 4.62 -28.23
C ASP A 246 -13.05 4.30 -27.71
N TYR A 247 -13.70 5.25 -27.05
CA TYR A 247 -15.01 5.05 -26.42
C TYR A 247 -16.12 4.70 -27.41
N LYS A 248 -15.96 5.05 -28.71
CA LYS A 248 -16.95 4.68 -29.74
C LYS A 248 -16.85 3.20 -30.09
N LEU A 249 -15.64 2.64 -30.01
CA LEU A 249 -15.37 1.24 -30.30
C LEU A 249 -15.50 0.36 -29.05
N PHE A 250 -15.14 0.89 -27.88
CA PHE A 250 -15.08 0.18 -26.60
C PHE A 250 -15.79 0.98 -25.49
N PRO A 251 -17.12 1.17 -25.59
CA PRO A 251 -17.86 1.97 -24.62
C PRO A 251 -17.79 1.42 -23.20
N GLU A 252 -17.65 0.09 -23.05
CA GLU A 252 -17.54 -0.58 -21.75
C GLU A 252 -16.19 -0.42 -21.04
N PHE A 253 -15.19 0.20 -21.68
CA PHE A 253 -13.88 0.44 -21.06
C PHE A 253 -13.90 1.69 -20.17
N ASP A 254 -14.71 1.66 -19.12
CA ASP A 254 -14.87 2.72 -18.12
C ASP A 254 -13.84 2.61 -16.97
N GLU A 255 -13.89 3.55 -16.03
CA GLU A 255 -13.00 3.53 -14.84
C GLU A 255 -13.26 2.31 -13.94
N SER A 256 -14.51 1.89 -13.82
CA SER A 256 -14.88 0.73 -12.99
C SER A 256 -14.28 -0.56 -13.55
N LEU A 257 -14.34 -0.77 -14.87
CA LEU A 257 -13.71 -1.90 -15.53
C LEU A 257 -12.19 -1.85 -15.39
N ARG A 258 -11.56 -0.67 -15.51
CA ARG A 258 -10.11 -0.52 -15.27
C ARG A 258 -9.74 -0.94 -13.85
N ASN A 259 -10.49 -0.50 -12.85
CA ASN A 259 -10.26 -0.88 -11.46
C ASN A 259 -10.49 -2.37 -11.21
N ASP A 260 -11.51 -2.96 -11.83
CA ASP A 260 -11.79 -4.38 -11.71
C ASP A 260 -10.69 -5.23 -12.37
N LEU A 261 -10.24 -4.86 -13.58
CA LEU A 261 -9.13 -5.51 -14.26
C LEU A 261 -7.82 -5.45 -13.45
N LYS A 262 -7.55 -4.31 -12.80
CA LYS A 262 -6.42 -4.20 -11.87
C LYS A 262 -6.58 -5.16 -10.71
N THR A 263 -7.77 -5.19 -10.10
CA THR A 263 -8.08 -6.04 -8.94
C THR A 263 -7.98 -7.53 -9.27
N GLU A 264 -8.44 -7.97 -10.47
CA GLU A 264 -8.24 -9.34 -10.96
C GLU A 264 -6.76 -9.73 -10.91
N THR A 265 -5.89 -8.89 -11.49
CA THR A 265 -4.45 -9.19 -11.58
C THR A 265 -3.78 -9.20 -10.22
N THR A 266 -4.14 -8.24 -9.35
CA THR A 266 -3.61 -8.16 -7.98
C THR A 266 -4.02 -9.41 -7.18
N LEU A 267 -5.30 -9.80 -7.20
CA LEU A 267 -5.76 -11.00 -6.49
C LEU A 267 -5.15 -12.28 -7.06
N PHE A 268 -5.02 -12.37 -8.38
CA PHE A 268 -4.39 -13.50 -9.06
C PHE A 268 -2.94 -13.71 -8.61
N LEU A 269 -2.11 -12.67 -8.70
CA LEU A 269 -0.70 -12.77 -8.31
C LEU A 269 -0.55 -12.92 -6.78
N GLY A 270 -1.41 -12.26 -6.00
CA GLY A 270 -1.47 -12.46 -4.56
C GLY A 270 -1.70 -13.91 -4.18
N SER A 271 -2.64 -14.59 -4.86
CA SER A 271 -2.88 -16.02 -4.61
C SER A 271 -1.69 -16.91 -4.95
N ILE A 272 -0.90 -16.56 -5.97
CA ILE A 272 0.31 -17.33 -6.32
C ILE A 272 1.36 -17.21 -5.22
N PHE A 273 1.62 -15.99 -4.74
CA PHE A 273 2.63 -15.75 -3.71
C PHE A 273 2.20 -16.24 -2.32
N GLN A 274 0.95 -16.00 -1.92
CA GLN A 274 0.45 -16.35 -0.58
C GLN A 274 0.20 -17.85 -0.42
N GLU A 275 -0.24 -18.53 -1.47
CA GLU A 275 -0.53 -19.97 -1.43
C GLU A 275 0.67 -20.83 -1.86
N ASP A 276 1.87 -20.24 -2.00
CA ASP A 276 3.10 -20.90 -2.44
C ASP A 276 2.89 -21.74 -3.72
N ARG A 277 2.20 -21.15 -4.72
CA ARG A 277 1.92 -21.83 -5.99
C ARG A 277 3.13 -21.82 -6.89
N SER A 278 3.11 -22.73 -7.88
CA SER A 278 4.13 -22.75 -8.92
C SER A 278 4.15 -21.40 -9.66
N ILE A 279 5.34 -20.85 -9.86
CA ILE A 279 5.52 -19.67 -10.73
C ILE A 279 5.01 -19.91 -12.16
N LEU A 280 4.96 -21.17 -12.60
CA LEU A 280 4.40 -21.55 -13.90
C LEU A 280 2.90 -21.26 -13.99
N ASP A 281 2.20 -21.19 -12.86
CA ASP A 281 0.78 -20.88 -12.82
C ASP A 281 0.51 -19.44 -13.28
N ILE A 282 1.50 -18.54 -13.25
CA ILE A 282 1.40 -17.23 -13.90
C ILE A 282 0.99 -17.40 -15.38
N PHE A 283 1.45 -18.44 -16.06
CA PHE A 283 1.19 -18.64 -17.49
C PHE A 283 0.02 -19.58 -17.76
N ARG A 284 -0.21 -20.57 -16.89
CA ARG A 284 -1.13 -21.69 -17.18
C ARG A 284 -2.31 -21.82 -16.23
N ALA A 285 -2.46 -20.92 -15.25
CA ALA A 285 -3.57 -21.01 -14.31
C ALA A 285 -4.92 -21.08 -15.02
N ASP A 286 -5.70 -22.08 -14.63
CA ASP A 286 -7.04 -22.41 -15.11
C ASP A 286 -8.13 -21.75 -14.25
N TYR A 287 -7.82 -20.58 -13.68
CA TYR A 287 -8.76 -19.82 -12.87
C TYR A 287 -8.52 -18.31 -13.00
N LYS A 288 -9.56 -17.53 -12.73
CA LYS A 288 -9.51 -16.06 -12.62
C LYS A 288 -10.16 -15.58 -11.33
N TYR A 289 -9.76 -14.40 -10.85
CA TYR A 289 -10.48 -13.69 -9.79
C TYR A 289 -11.40 -12.66 -10.42
N ILE A 290 -12.70 -12.91 -10.39
CA ILE A 290 -13.69 -12.08 -11.09
C ILE A 290 -14.90 -11.77 -10.21
N ASN A 291 -15.48 -10.60 -10.42
CA ASN A 291 -16.82 -10.21 -10.00
C ASN A 291 -17.80 -10.32 -11.19
N ASP A 292 -19.05 -9.90 -11.02
CA ASP A 292 -20.06 -9.94 -12.09
C ASP A 292 -19.64 -9.14 -13.34
N ARG A 293 -19.10 -7.92 -13.18
CA ARG A 293 -18.65 -7.09 -14.30
C ARG A 293 -17.59 -7.80 -15.15
N LEU A 294 -16.55 -8.35 -14.51
CA LEU A 294 -15.52 -9.10 -15.24
C LEU A 294 -16.04 -10.40 -15.82
N ALA A 295 -16.98 -11.05 -15.15
CA ALA A 295 -17.60 -12.25 -15.69
C ALA A 295 -18.34 -11.95 -17.00
N ARG A 296 -19.10 -10.86 -17.08
CA ARG A 296 -19.69 -10.37 -18.34
C ARG A 296 -18.61 -10.00 -19.37
N HIS A 297 -17.57 -9.28 -18.96
CA HIS A 297 -16.45 -8.89 -19.83
C HIS A 297 -15.76 -10.09 -20.49
N TYR A 298 -15.57 -11.18 -19.76
CA TYR A 298 -14.93 -12.40 -20.26
C TYR A 298 -15.92 -13.43 -20.83
N GLY A 299 -17.23 -13.20 -20.74
CA GLY A 299 -18.26 -14.16 -21.16
C GLY A 299 -18.37 -15.40 -20.26
N ILE A 300 -18.05 -15.26 -18.97
CA ILE A 300 -18.13 -16.34 -17.97
C ILE A 300 -19.49 -16.26 -17.25
N PRO A 301 -20.37 -17.28 -17.37
CA PRO A 301 -21.67 -17.27 -16.72
C PRO A 301 -21.57 -17.62 -15.21
N GLY A 302 -22.64 -17.33 -14.46
CA GLY A 302 -22.82 -17.84 -13.09
C GLY A 302 -22.14 -17.05 -11.97
N VAL A 303 -21.59 -15.87 -12.26
CA VAL A 303 -21.02 -14.95 -11.25
C VAL A 303 -21.94 -13.74 -11.09
N ILE A 304 -22.43 -13.51 -9.87
CA ILE A 304 -23.36 -12.41 -9.57
C ILE A 304 -22.81 -11.57 -8.40
N GLY A 305 -22.93 -10.25 -8.50
CA GLY A 305 -22.52 -9.27 -7.50
C GLY A 305 -21.05 -8.83 -7.55
N ASN A 306 -20.75 -7.81 -6.76
CA ASN A 306 -19.48 -7.05 -6.85
C ASN A 306 -18.28 -7.73 -6.16
N ARG A 307 -18.51 -8.81 -5.40
CA ARG A 307 -17.44 -9.52 -4.71
C ARG A 307 -16.63 -10.39 -5.68
N PHE A 308 -15.32 -10.15 -5.71
CA PHE A 308 -14.35 -11.01 -6.40
C PHE A 308 -14.31 -12.40 -5.80
N ARG A 309 -14.27 -13.41 -6.67
CA ARG A 309 -14.10 -14.82 -6.29
C ARG A 309 -13.25 -15.53 -7.32
N ARG A 310 -12.56 -16.58 -6.87
CA ARG A 310 -11.83 -17.48 -7.76
C ARG A 310 -12.82 -18.35 -8.54
N VAL A 311 -12.77 -18.28 -9.86
CA VAL A 311 -13.65 -19.01 -10.77
C VAL A 311 -12.78 -19.82 -11.74
N PRO A 312 -13.04 -21.14 -11.91
CA PRO A 312 -12.32 -21.93 -12.89
C PRO A 312 -12.65 -21.47 -14.32
N VAL A 313 -11.67 -21.56 -15.22
CA VAL A 313 -11.83 -21.24 -16.65
C VAL A 313 -11.37 -22.41 -17.50
N GLU A 314 -12.26 -22.90 -18.36
CA GLU A 314 -11.97 -24.03 -19.24
C GLU A 314 -11.34 -23.58 -20.55
N GLN A 315 -11.72 -22.40 -21.06
CA GLN A 315 -11.22 -21.90 -22.35
C GLN A 315 -9.74 -21.51 -22.26
N ASP A 316 -8.91 -22.06 -23.14
CA ASP A 316 -7.46 -21.83 -23.14
C ASP A 316 -7.06 -20.38 -23.33
N ASN A 317 -7.86 -19.60 -24.07
CA ASN A 317 -7.62 -18.17 -24.29
C ASN A 317 -7.88 -17.29 -23.06
N LEU A 318 -8.39 -17.84 -21.95
CA LEU A 318 -8.61 -17.14 -20.68
C LEU A 318 -7.58 -17.51 -19.61
N LYS A 319 -6.68 -18.46 -19.89
CA LYS A 319 -5.72 -18.99 -18.89
C LYS A 319 -4.51 -18.08 -18.72
N GLY A 320 -4.06 -17.98 -17.47
CA GLY A 320 -2.87 -17.25 -17.10
C GLY A 320 -2.94 -15.73 -17.27
N LEU A 321 -1.81 -15.09 -16.96
CA LEU A 321 -1.63 -13.64 -16.89
C LEU A 321 -1.76 -12.96 -18.26
N LEU A 322 -1.27 -13.60 -19.32
CA LEU A 322 -1.30 -13.04 -20.68
C LEU A 322 -2.72 -12.90 -21.24
N ALA A 323 -3.69 -13.61 -20.66
CA ALA A 323 -5.11 -13.55 -20.98
C ALA A 323 -5.89 -12.56 -20.09
N GLN A 324 -5.23 -11.82 -19.19
CA GLN A 324 -5.90 -10.83 -18.35
C GLN A 324 -6.04 -9.49 -19.07
N GLY A 325 -7.22 -8.89 -18.96
CA GLY A 325 -7.60 -7.66 -19.63
C GLY A 325 -6.74 -6.46 -19.22
N SER A 326 -6.19 -6.43 -18.01
CA SER A 326 -5.23 -5.40 -17.56
C SER A 326 -3.97 -5.38 -18.45
N VAL A 327 -3.34 -6.54 -18.63
CA VAL A 327 -2.15 -6.75 -19.46
C VAL A 327 -2.49 -6.46 -20.92
N LEU A 328 -3.61 -7.00 -21.41
CA LEU A 328 -4.08 -6.80 -22.79
C LEU A 328 -4.40 -5.33 -23.08
N ALA A 329 -4.90 -4.57 -22.10
CA ALA A 329 -5.22 -3.15 -22.24
C ALA A 329 -3.95 -2.29 -22.31
N ILE A 330 -3.00 -2.49 -21.39
CA ILE A 330 -1.75 -1.72 -21.31
C ILE A 330 -0.85 -1.96 -22.53
N THR A 331 -0.90 -3.17 -23.10
CA THR A 331 -0.07 -3.58 -24.23
C THR A 331 -0.77 -3.42 -25.59
N ALA A 332 -1.74 -2.50 -25.69
CA ALA A 332 -2.51 -2.26 -26.92
C ALA A 332 -2.71 -0.76 -27.20
N TYR A 333 -2.96 -0.43 -28.47
CA TYR A 333 -3.38 0.92 -28.84
C TYR A 333 -4.81 1.22 -28.37
N PRO A 334 -5.25 2.50 -28.37
CA PRO A 334 -6.61 2.86 -27.97
C PRO A 334 -7.72 2.21 -28.81
N ASN A 335 -7.46 2.00 -30.11
CA ASN A 335 -8.46 1.53 -31.07
C ASN A 335 -8.22 0.10 -31.57
N ARG A 336 -7.11 -0.56 -31.19
CA ARG A 336 -6.76 -1.90 -31.68
C ARG A 336 -5.75 -2.65 -30.81
N THR A 337 -5.80 -3.96 -30.91
CA THR A 337 -4.78 -4.90 -30.42
C THR A 337 -3.39 -4.63 -31.04
N SER A 338 -2.30 -4.91 -30.31
CA SER A 338 -0.94 -4.78 -30.83
C SER A 338 -0.04 -5.94 -30.40
N PRO A 339 0.26 -6.89 -31.30
CA PRO A 339 1.25 -7.93 -31.04
C PRO A 339 2.65 -7.37 -30.80
N VAL A 340 3.01 -6.25 -31.44
CA VAL A 340 4.33 -5.61 -31.30
C VAL A 340 4.52 -5.02 -29.91
N LEU A 341 3.52 -4.30 -29.38
CA LEU A 341 3.60 -3.75 -28.02
C LEU A 341 3.61 -4.86 -26.97
N ARG A 342 2.88 -5.95 -27.20
CA ARG A 342 2.96 -7.16 -26.36
C ARG A 342 4.32 -7.82 -26.40
N GLY A 343 4.88 -8.01 -27.60
CA GLY A 343 6.19 -8.62 -27.77
C GLY A 343 7.34 -7.78 -27.23
N LYS A 344 7.19 -6.45 -27.15
CA LYS A 344 8.14 -5.55 -26.47
C LYS A 344 8.05 -5.66 -24.94
N TRP A 345 6.89 -6.02 -24.42
CA TRP A 345 6.62 -6.09 -22.99
C TRP A 345 7.10 -7.41 -22.37
N VAL A 346 7.02 -8.52 -23.12
CA VAL A 346 7.68 -9.80 -22.81
C VAL A 346 9.18 -9.67 -23.04
#